data_AF-A0A920PVU3-F1
#
_entry.id   AF-A0A920PVU3-F1
#
_cell.length_a   1.000
_cell.length_b   1.000
_cell.length_c   1.000
_cell.angle_alpha   90.00
_cell.angle_beta   90.00
_cell.angle_gamma   90.00
#
_symmetry.space_group_name_H-M   'P 1'
#
loop_
_entity.id
_entity.type
_entity.pdbx_description
1 polymer ?
#
loop_
_entity_poly.entity_id
_entity_poly.type
_entity_poly.pdbx_seq_one_letter_code
_entity_poly.pdbx_strand_id
1 'polypeptide(L)' 'MPDKLGEILTSPEHTLIATDLGPTEGPLWHPEGYLTFVDLVGNRLQRWDQDTGVSVIRQNTGEGNGCTFDRQGRLFNV' A
#
# COMPACT_ATOMS: atom_id res chain seq x y z
N MET A 1 22.36 16.97 -2.01
CA MET A 1 21.23 16.08 -1.62
C MET A 1 21.58 15.51 -0.27
N PRO A 2 20.59 15.21 0.59
CA PRO A 2 20.85 14.55 1.87
C PRO A 2 21.53 13.19 1.64
N ASP A 3 22.55 12.89 2.44
CA ASP A 3 23.35 11.67 2.32
C ASP A 3 22.79 10.54 3.21
N LYS A 4 21.94 10.89 4.17
CA LYS A 4 21.33 9.95 5.13
C LYS A 4 19.83 10.15 5.21
N LEU A 5 19.10 9.04 5.35
CA LEU A 5 17.64 9.06 5.47
C LEU A 5 17.15 9.91 6.66
N GLY A 6 17.89 9.91 7.77
CA GLY A 6 17.58 10.71 8.96
C GLY A 6 17.68 12.23 8.73
N GLU A 7 18.23 12.68 7.61
CA GLU A 7 18.26 14.10 7.22
C GLU A 7 16.95 14.53 6.52
N ILE A 8 16.09 13.56 6.15
CA ILE A 8 14.81 13.78 5.46
C ILE A 8 13.63 13.46 6.39
N LEU A 9 13.78 12.44 7.24
CA LEU A 9 12.71 12.00 8.13
C LEU A 9 12.63 12.85 9.40
N THR A 10 11.43 13.26 9.77
CA THR A 10 11.15 13.89 11.07
C THR A 10 11.43 12.94 12.24
N SER A 11 11.30 11.63 12.03
CA SER A 11 11.58 10.59 13.02
C SER A 11 11.93 9.27 12.31
N PRO A 12 12.88 8.47 12.84
CA PRO A 12 13.15 7.12 12.35
C PRO A 12 12.19 6.07 12.93
N GLU A 13 11.39 6.43 13.94
CA GLU A 13 10.43 5.52 14.56
C GLU A 13 9.32 5.16 13.57
N HIS A 14 8.93 3.89 13.56
CA HIS A 14 7.84 3.37 12.72
C HIS A 14 6.77 2.70 13.57
N THR A 15 5.54 2.70 13.06
CA THR A 15 4.41 2.00 13.68
C THR A 15 4.00 0.84 12.79
N LEU A 16 3.90 -0.35 13.39
CA LEU A 16 3.34 -1.52 12.72
C LEU A 16 1.82 -1.38 12.64
N ILE A 17 1.28 -1.24 11.43
CA ILE A 17 -0.16 -1.01 11.21
C ILE A 17 -0.97 -2.28 10.88
N ALA A 18 -0.30 -3.37 10.49
CA ALA A 18 -0.93 -4.65 10.15
C ALA A 18 0.07 -5.82 10.21
N THR A 19 -0.43 -7.01 10.53
CA THR A 19 0.33 -8.29 10.54
C THR A 19 -0.46 -9.39 9.85
N ASP A 20 0.12 -10.59 9.77
CA ASP A 20 -0.56 -11.81 9.26
C ASP A 20 -1.02 -11.71 7.79
N LEU A 21 -0.26 -10.94 7.01
CA LEU A 21 -0.45 -10.75 5.57
C LEU A 21 0.56 -11.61 4.79
N GLY A 22 0.24 -11.94 3.53
CA GLY A 22 1.25 -12.44 2.59
C GLY A 22 2.26 -11.34 2.22
N PRO A 23 3.21 -11.64 1.30
CA PRO A 23 4.19 -10.65 0.86
C PRO A 23 3.50 -9.41 0.31
N THR A 24 3.66 -8.28 1.03
CA THR A 24 3.01 -7.01 0.69
C THR A 24 3.87 -6.19 -0.24
N GLU A 25 3.25 -5.60 -1.26
CA GLU A 25 3.95 -4.80 -2.27
C GLU A 25 3.08 -3.66 -2.80
N GLY A 26 3.70 -2.75 -3.54
CA GLY A 26 3.01 -1.69 -4.28
C GLY A 26 2.14 -0.75 -3.42
N PRO A 27 2.64 -0.21 -2.29
CA PRO A 27 1.87 0.72 -1.48
C PRO A 27 1.55 2.00 -2.28
N LEU A 28 0.29 2.41 -2.25
CA LEU A 28 -0.19 3.64 -2.87
C LEU A 28 -1.17 4.36 -1.94
N TRP A 29 -0.84 5.58 -1.55
CA TRP A 29 -1.73 6.41 -0.73
C TRP A 29 -2.82 7.06 -1.59
N HIS A 30 -4.08 6.83 -1.24
CA HIS A 30 -5.22 7.46 -1.88
C HIS A 30 -5.52 8.83 -1.24
N PRO A 31 -5.87 9.87 -2.02
CA PRO A 31 -6.19 11.20 -1.48
C PRO A 31 -7.34 11.23 -0.46
N GLU A 32 -8.22 10.24 -0.48
CA GLU A 32 -9.32 10.10 0.50
C GLU A 32 -8.87 9.52 1.86
N GLY A 33 -7.58 9.28 2.07
CA GLY A 33 -7.04 8.94 3.38
C GLY A 33 -6.91 7.44 3.67
N TYR A 34 -6.67 6.63 2.64
CA TYR A 34 -6.42 5.19 2.81
C TYR A 34 -5.22 4.72 1.98
N LEU A 35 -4.59 3.64 2.42
CA LEU A 35 -3.45 3.01 1.74
C LEU A 35 -3.95 1.78 0.96
N THR A 36 -3.67 1.70 -0.33
CA THR A 36 -3.84 0.45 -1.08
C THR A 36 -2.51 -0.27 -1.26
N PHE A 37 -2.52 -1.60 -1.21
CA PHE A 37 -1.34 -2.44 -1.40
C PHE A 37 -1.75 -3.85 -1.84
N VAL A 38 -0.80 -4.61 -2.35
CA VAL A 38 -1.00 -5.97 -2.87
C VAL A 38 -0.59 -6.99 -1.82
N ASP A 39 -1.30 -8.11 -1.74
CA ASP A 39 -0.78 -9.38 -1.22
C ASP A 39 -0.54 -10.33 -2.40
N LEU A 40 0.74 -10.53 -2.72
CA LEU A 40 1.19 -11.23 -3.92
C LEU A 40 0.75 -12.69 -3.93
N VAL A 41 1.00 -13.40 -2.83
CA VAL A 41 0.68 -14.84 -2.73
C VAL A 41 -0.82 -15.05 -2.56
N GLY A 42 -1.49 -14.14 -1.85
CA GLY A 42 -2.94 -14.16 -1.68
C GLY A 42 -3.73 -13.79 -2.94
N ASN A 43 -3.08 -13.20 -3.95
CA ASN A 43 -3.69 -12.67 -5.18
C ASN A 43 -4.81 -11.64 -4.86
N ARG A 44 -4.49 -10.69 -3.97
CA ARG A 44 -5.45 -9.71 -3.42
C ARG A 44 -4.91 -8.29 -3.52
N LEU A 45 -5.78 -7.37 -3.91
CA LEU A 45 -5.62 -5.94 -3.68
C LEU A 45 -6.33 -5.60 -2.36
N GLN A 46 -5.62 -4.96 -1.46
CA GLN A 46 -6.07 -4.63 -0.12
C GLN A 46 -6.05 -3.11 0.10
N ARG A 47 -6.82 -2.68 1.09
CA ARG A 47 -6.88 -1.33 1.62
C ARG A 47 -6.61 -1.37 3.11
N TRP A 48 -5.84 -0.41 3.61
CA TRP A 48 -5.78 -0.08 5.03
C TRP A 48 -6.32 1.34 5.25
N ASP A 49 -7.17 1.51 6.24
CA ASP A 49 -7.50 2.80 6.83
C ASP A 49 -7.58 2.71 8.35
N GLN A 50 -7.57 3.89 8.99
CA GLN A 50 -7.51 4.00 10.45
C GLN A 50 -8.76 3.45 11.16
N ASP A 51 -9.92 3.47 10.49
CA ASP A 51 -11.21 3.11 11.11
C ASP A 51 -11.45 1.59 11.05
N THR A 52 -11.09 0.96 9.93
CA THR A 52 -11.42 -0.44 9.64
C THR A 52 -10.22 -1.37 9.63
N GLY A 53 -9.00 -0.82 9.62
CA GLY A 53 -7.79 -1.61 9.43
C GLY A 53 -7.70 -2.16 8.01
N VAL A 54 -7.18 -3.37 7.86
CA VAL A 54 -6.99 -4.00 6.55
C VAL A 54 -8.27 -4.66 6.05
N SER A 55 -8.64 -4.38 4.81
CA SER A 55 -9.75 -5.00 4.09
C SER A 55 -9.38 -5.35 2.64
N VAL A 56 -10.08 -6.30 2.05
CA VAL A 56 -9.86 -6.73 0.67
C VAL A 56 -10.73 -5.90 -0.27
N ILE A 57 -10.10 -5.21 -1.24
CA ILE A 57 -10.81 -4.47 -2.30
C ILE A 57 -11.17 -5.41 -3.45
N ARG A 58 -10.21 -6.26 -3.85
CA ARG A 58 -10.36 -7.16 -5.00
C ARG A 58 -9.52 -8.42 -4.80
N GLN A 59 -10.08 -9.56 -5.22
CA GLN A 59 -9.39 -10.86 -5.27
C GLN A 59 -9.13 -11.26 -6.72
N ASN A 60 -8.30 -12.28 -6.92
CA ASN A 60 -7.96 -12.81 -8.24
C ASN A 60 -7.40 -11.71 -9.16
N THR A 61 -6.46 -10.93 -8.63
CA THR A 61 -5.92 -9.75 -9.31
C THR A 61 -5.01 -10.07 -10.49
N GLY A 62 -4.55 -11.32 -10.59
CA GLY A 62 -3.67 -11.80 -11.66
C GLY A 62 -2.20 -11.59 -11.35
N GLU A 63 -1.82 -11.65 -10.06
CA GLU A 63 -0.43 -11.53 -9.58
C GLU A 63 0.23 -10.16 -9.84
N GLY A 64 -0.56 -9.11 -10.12
CA GLY A 64 -0.04 -7.74 -10.27
C GLY A 64 0.61 -7.25 -8.97
N ASN A 65 1.84 -6.77 -9.05
CA ASN A 65 2.70 -6.43 -7.91
C ASN A 65 2.49 -4.97 -7.46
N GLY A 66 2.44 -4.03 -8.40
CA GLY A 66 2.39 -2.60 -8.10
C GLY A 66 0.98 -2.03 -8.08
N CYS A 67 0.81 -0.85 -7.49
CA CYS A 67 -0.38 -0.02 -7.63
C CYS A 67 0.00 1.41 -8.08
N THR A 68 -0.79 1.98 -8.98
CA THR A 68 -0.64 3.39 -9.38
C THR A 68 -1.99 4.00 -9.76
N PHE A 69 -2.02 5.32 -9.94
CA PHE A 69 -3.17 6.00 -10.54
C PHE A 69 -2.88 6.30 -12.02
N ASP A 70 -3.89 6.14 -12.86
CA ASP A 70 -3.81 6.75 -14.19
C ASP A 70 -4.01 8.27 -14.13
N ARG A 71 -3.96 8.90 -15.31
CA ARG A 71 -4.15 10.35 -15.45
C ARG A 71 -5.57 10.83 -15.10
N GLN A 72 -6.53 9.92 -14.94
CA GLN A 72 -7.89 10.22 -14.49
C GLN A 72 -8.08 9.95 -12.99
N GLY A 73 -7.03 9.51 -12.26
CA GLY A 73 -7.11 9.18 -10.85
C GLY A 73 -7.70 7.79 -10.56
N ARG A 74 -7.86 6.94 -11.59
CA ARG A 74 -8.35 5.57 -11.40
C ARG A 74 -7.19 4.68 -10.94
N LEU A 75 -7.46 3.83 -9.97
CA LEU A 75 -6.48 2.87 -9.45
C LEU A 75 -6.21 1.76 -10.47
N PHE A 76 -4.94 1.48 -10.74
CA PHE A 76 -4.45 0.37 -11.55
C PHE A 76 -3.50 -0.49 -10.74
N ASN A 77 -3.63 -1.80 -10.90
CA ASN A 77 -2.69 -2.80 -10.42
C ASN A 77 -1.82 -3.23 -11.60
N VAL A 78 -0.49 -3.14 -11.46
CA VAL A 78 0.52 -3.36 -12.51
C VAL A 78 1.35 -4.61 -12.25
#